data_AF-A0A916CC94-F1
#
_entry.id   AF-A0A916CC94-F1
#
_cell.length_a   1.000
_cell.length_b   1.000
_cell.length_c   1.000
_cell.angle_alpha   90.00
_cell.angle_beta   90.00
_cell.angle_gamma   90.00
#
_symmetry.space_group_name_H-M   'P 1'
#
loop_
_entity.id
_entity.type
_entity.pdbx_description
1 polymer ?
#
loop_
_entity_poly.entity_id
_entity_poly.type
_entity_poly.pdbx_seq_one_letter_code
_entity_poly.pdbx_strand_id
1 'polypeptide(L)'
;MIERIIEYSARNRVIILMIFALIIAWGVWAVYKTPVDAIPDLSDNQVIVFTEYPGRSPQVVEDQVTYPLAVNLQGLPQVRAVRASSAFGFSMIYVIFEDKADIYWARTRVLERLNYAASLLPPNVRPTLGPDGTGVGHVFWYTLEGKGYNLEQLRTLQDWFVRYQLNTVPGVAEVASIGGYVREYQIDLDPNRLFAYNIKVDQVMEAVKRSNNDVGGRLLEQADAEYLIRGKGYIKSTKDLEDIVVGADMRGTPVYVKNLGSVQLGGAIRRGLLDMNGEGEAVGGIVV
;
A
#
# COMPACT_ATOMS: atom_id res chain seq x y z
N MET A 1 -47.70 30.39 -34.86
CA MET A 1 -46.43 30.51 -34.08
C MET A 1 -45.28 29.79 -34.78
N ILE A 2 -45.42 28.49 -35.07
CA ILE A 2 -44.45 27.70 -35.86
C ILE A 2 -44.20 28.34 -37.23
N GLU A 3 -45.26 28.74 -37.94
CA GLU A 3 -45.16 29.43 -39.24
C GLU A 3 -44.28 30.70 -39.18
N ARG A 4 -44.37 31.47 -38.10
CA ARG A 4 -43.54 32.68 -37.90
C ARG A 4 -42.07 32.34 -37.69
N ILE A 5 -41.75 31.22 -37.03
CA ILE A 5 -40.36 30.76 -36.82
C ILE A 5 -39.76 30.27 -38.14
N ILE A 6 -40.56 29.54 -38.93
CA ILE A 6 -40.15 29.08 -40.27
C ILE A 6 -39.94 30.28 -41.20
N GLU A 7 -40.88 31.21 -41.24
CA GLU A 7 -40.79 32.42 -42.05
C GLU A 7 -39.58 33.28 -41.64
N TYR A 8 -39.34 33.46 -40.34
CA TYR A 8 -38.17 34.19 -39.83
C TYR A 8 -36.86 33.49 -40.19
N SER A 9 -36.80 32.16 -40.08
CA SER A 9 -35.64 31.37 -40.48
C SER A 9 -35.36 31.47 -41.98
N ALA A 10 -36.40 31.43 -42.82
CA ALA A 10 -36.30 31.54 -44.27
C ALA A 10 -35.84 32.94 -44.72
N ARG A 11 -36.38 34.00 -44.09
CA ARG A 11 -35.98 35.40 -44.38
C ARG A 11 -34.53 35.70 -43.94
N ASN A 12 -34.06 35.09 -42.84
CA ASN A 12 -32.73 35.32 -42.27
C ASN A 12 -31.72 34.20 -42.61
N ARG A 13 -31.76 33.66 -43.84
CA ARG A 13 -30.96 32.49 -44.26
C ARG A 13 -29.48 32.55 -43.89
N VAL A 14 -28.83 33.71 -44.00
CA VAL A 14 -27.40 33.87 -43.71
C VAL A 14 -27.12 33.73 -42.21
N ILE A 15 -27.96 34.35 -41.37
CA ILE A 15 -27.85 34.27 -39.91
C ILE A 15 -28.05 32.82 -39.45
N ILE A 16 -29.07 32.15 -40.00
CA ILE A 16 -29.34 30.75 -39.70
C ILE A 16 -28.16 29.85 -40.10
N LEU A 17 -27.61 30.02 -41.31
CA LEU A 17 -26.43 29.26 -41.75
C LEU A 17 -25.19 29.51 -40.87
N MET A 18 -24.96 30.74 -40.42
CA MET A 18 -23.87 31.04 -39.49
C MET A 18 -24.09 30.38 -38.12
N ILE A 19 -25.32 30.39 -37.59
CA ILE A 19 -25.66 29.71 -36.34
C ILE A 19 -25.43 28.19 -36.48
N PHE A 20 -25.88 27.58 -37.58
CA PHE A 20 -25.63 26.16 -37.84
C PHE A 20 -24.14 25.86 -37.99
N ALA A 21 -23.37 26.70 -38.68
CA ALA A 21 -21.93 26.55 -38.79
C ALA A 21 -21.24 26.61 -37.41
N LEU A 22 -21.67 27.53 -36.54
CA LEU A 22 -21.18 27.62 -35.15
C LEU A 22 -21.56 26.38 -34.33
N ILE A 23 -22.79 25.87 -34.46
CA ILE A 23 -23.22 24.64 -33.78
C ILE A 23 -22.42 23.42 -34.27
N ILE A 24 -22.16 23.32 -35.58
CA ILE A 24 -21.34 22.24 -36.14
C ILE A 24 -19.91 22.36 -35.62
N ALA A 25 -19.31 23.55 -35.65
CA ALA A 25 -17.96 23.78 -35.14
C ALA A 25 -17.88 23.44 -33.64
N TRP A 26 -18.87 23.84 -32.85
CA TRP A 26 -18.98 23.47 -31.43
C TRP A 26 -19.14 21.96 -31.26
N GLY A 27 -19.99 21.32 -32.05
CA GLY A 27 -20.22 19.86 -32.00
C GLY A 27 -18.96 19.07 -32.31
N VAL A 28 -18.20 19.47 -33.35
CA VAL A 28 -16.90 18.86 -33.68
C VAL A 28 -15.91 19.05 -32.54
N TRP A 29 -15.83 20.25 -31.97
CA TRP A 29 -14.99 20.52 -30.81
C TRP A 29 -15.38 19.68 -29.58
N ALA A 30 -16.68 19.56 -29.31
CA ALA A 30 -17.21 18.78 -28.21
C ALA A 30 -16.90 17.28 -28.36
N VAL A 31 -17.13 16.70 -29.54
CA VAL A 31 -16.80 15.29 -29.83
C VAL A 31 -15.31 15.04 -29.65
N TYR A 32 -14.45 15.95 -30.10
CA TYR A 32 -12.99 15.81 -29.94
C TYR A 32 -12.51 15.98 -28.49
N LYS A 33 -13.24 16.72 -27.65
CA LYS A 33 -12.89 16.99 -26.25
C LYS A 33 -13.59 16.10 -25.24
N THR A 34 -14.57 15.30 -25.65
CA THR A 34 -15.31 14.41 -24.75
C THR A 34 -14.42 13.22 -24.38
N PRO A 35 -14.21 12.94 -23.08
CA PRO A 35 -13.49 11.75 -22.65
C PRO A 35 -14.19 10.48 -23.16
N VAL A 36 -13.41 9.50 -23.58
CA VAL A 36 -13.90 8.21 -24.06
C VAL A 36 -13.34 7.10 -23.18
N ASP A 37 -14.17 6.12 -22.89
CA ASP A 37 -13.78 4.87 -22.24
C ASP A 37 -14.39 3.70 -23.03
N ALA A 38 -13.79 2.51 -22.92
CA ALA A 38 -14.24 1.32 -23.61
C ALA A 38 -15.60 0.82 -23.08
N ILE A 39 -15.82 0.96 -21.77
CA ILE A 39 -17.03 0.54 -21.07
C ILE A 39 -17.45 1.61 -20.04
N PRO A 40 -18.75 1.74 -19.73
CA PRO A 40 -19.18 2.56 -18.61
C PRO A 40 -18.69 1.96 -17.29
N ASP A 41 -18.51 2.80 -16.27
CA ASP A 41 -18.25 2.32 -14.91
C ASP A 41 -19.49 1.57 -14.38
N LEU A 42 -19.29 0.29 -14.07
CA LEU A 42 -20.31 -0.62 -13.53
C LEU A 42 -20.00 -1.01 -12.08
N SER A 43 -19.00 -0.38 -11.46
CA SER A 43 -18.57 -0.75 -10.12
C SER A 43 -19.55 -0.26 -9.04
N ASP A 44 -19.72 -1.07 -8.00
CA ASP A 44 -20.43 -0.65 -6.80
C ASP A 44 -19.67 0.53 -6.16
N ASN A 45 -20.40 1.55 -5.71
CA ASN A 45 -19.84 2.62 -4.89
C ASN A 45 -19.43 2.05 -3.52
N GLN A 46 -18.13 1.81 -3.35
CA GLN A 46 -17.63 1.08 -2.20
C GLN A 46 -16.35 1.68 -1.63
N VAL A 47 -16.18 1.51 -0.32
CA VAL A 47 -14.97 1.88 0.40
C VAL A 47 -14.36 0.64 1.01
N ILE A 48 -13.10 0.37 0.65
CA ILE A 48 -12.34 -0.77 1.17
C ILE A 48 -11.67 -0.34 2.48
N VAL A 49 -11.78 -1.18 3.50
CA VAL A 49 -11.01 -1.10 4.74
C VAL A 49 -10.14 -2.35 4.83
N PHE A 50 -8.83 -2.14 4.86
CA PHE A 50 -7.85 -3.20 5.01
C PHE A 50 -7.25 -3.15 6.40
N THR A 51 -6.95 -4.29 7.00
CA THR A 51 -6.34 -4.33 8.33
C THR A 51 -5.40 -5.52 8.44
N GLU A 52 -4.13 -5.25 8.66
CA GLU A 52 -3.13 -6.29 8.88
C GLU A 52 -3.19 -6.78 10.32
N TYR A 53 -3.17 -8.10 10.50
CA TYR A 53 -2.96 -8.72 11.81
C TYR A 53 -2.06 -9.95 11.70
N PRO A 54 -0.75 -9.75 11.42
CA PRO A 54 0.16 -10.82 11.00
C PRO A 54 0.25 -11.98 12.00
N GLY A 55 0.35 -13.21 11.48
CA GLY A 55 0.53 -14.42 12.29
C GLY A 55 -0.71 -14.92 13.02
N ARG A 56 -1.90 -14.38 12.71
CA ARG A 56 -3.18 -14.80 13.31
C ARG A 56 -4.01 -15.64 12.34
N SER A 57 -4.70 -16.65 12.90
CA SER A 57 -5.61 -17.50 12.15
C SER A 57 -6.85 -16.72 11.68
N PRO A 58 -7.52 -17.15 10.59
CA PRO A 58 -8.72 -16.49 10.09
C PRO A 58 -9.81 -16.27 11.16
N GLN A 59 -10.02 -17.25 12.05
CA GLN A 59 -10.99 -17.14 13.13
C GLN A 59 -10.63 -16.03 14.14
N VAL A 60 -9.35 -15.93 14.53
CA VAL A 60 -8.91 -14.87 15.45
C VAL A 60 -9.01 -13.49 14.81
N VAL A 61 -8.71 -13.40 13.51
CA VAL A 61 -8.89 -12.16 12.74
C VAL A 61 -10.37 -11.78 12.68
N GLU A 62 -11.26 -12.74 12.44
CA GLU A 62 -12.71 -12.52 12.44
C GLU A 62 -13.18 -11.96 13.77
N ASP A 63 -12.90 -12.66 14.87
CA ASP A 63 -13.43 -12.33 16.19
C ASP A 63 -12.88 -11.02 16.76
N GLN A 64 -11.60 -10.71 16.50
CA GLN A 64 -10.91 -9.57 17.12
C GLN A 64 -10.78 -8.34 16.23
N VAL A 65 -10.96 -8.47 14.91
CA VAL A 65 -10.74 -7.38 13.96
C VAL A 65 -11.96 -7.20 13.06
N THR A 66 -12.27 -8.21 12.25
CA THR A 66 -13.26 -8.09 11.17
C THR A 66 -14.66 -7.85 11.71
N TYR A 67 -15.12 -8.66 12.65
CA TYR A 67 -16.45 -8.57 13.24
C TYR A 67 -16.68 -7.21 13.94
N PRO A 68 -15.82 -6.76 14.88
CA PRO A 68 -16.02 -5.45 15.53
C PRO A 68 -15.97 -4.29 14.53
N LEU A 69 -15.12 -4.34 13.49
CA LEU A 69 -15.11 -3.31 12.45
C LEU A 69 -16.37 -3.35 11.59
N ALA A 70 -16.78 -4.52 11.09
CA ALA A 70 -17.91 -4.66 10.20
C ALA A 70 -19.22 -4.18 10.85
N VAL A 71 -19.47 -4.56 12.10
CA VAL A 71 -20.66 -4.12 12.86
C VAL A 71 -20.65 -2.59 13.05
N ASN A 72 -19.49 -2.01 13.34
CA ASN A 72 -19.37 -0.55 13.48
C ASN A 72 -19.56 0.19 12.15
N LEU A 73 -19.13 -0.39 11.03
CA LEU A 73 -19.26 0.21 9.70
C LEU A 73 -20.67 0.05 9.13
N GLN A 74 -21.38 -1.02 9.48
CA GLN A 74 -22.75 -1.27 9.04
C GLN A 74 -23.74 -0.17 9.49
N GLY A 75 -23.49 0.46 10.64
CA GLY A 75 -24.31 1.56 11.16
C GLY A 75 -24.05 2.92 10.53
N LEU A 76 -23.28 3.01 9.43
CA LEU A 76 -23.07 4.26 8.72
C LEU A 76 -24.27 4.60 7.82
N PRO A 77 -24.60 5.90 7.66
CA PRO A 77 -25.66 6.32 6.76
C PRO A 77 -25.34 5.94 5.31
N GLN A 78 -26.38 5.61 4.54
CA GLN A 78 -26.30 5.22 3.12
C GLN A 78 -25.48 3.95 2.84
N VAL A 79 -25.16 3.15 3.85
CA VAL A 79 -24.58 1.82 3.64
C VAL A 79 -25.70 0.86 3.24
N ARG A 80 -25.54 0.28 2.05
CA ARG A 80 -26.42 -0.77 1.51
C ARG A 80 -26.03 -2.14 2.02
N ALA A 81 -24.73 -2.43 2.06
CA ALA A 81 -24.20 -3.70 2.54
C ALA A 81 -22.75 -3.56 3.05
N VAL A 82 -22.36 -4.42 3.98
CA VAL A 82 -20.96 -4.62 4.38
C VAL A 82 -20.61 -6.06 4.06
N ARG A 83 -19.58 -6.26 3.23
CA ARG A 83 -19.00 -7.58 2.96
C ARG A 83 -17.63 -7.63 3.58
N ALA A 84 -17.28 -8.74 4.20
CA ALA A 84 -15.98 -8.88 4.85
C ALA A 84 -15.38 -10.26 4.61
N SER A 85 -14.05 -10.31 4.61
CA SER A 85 -13.27 -11.53 4.46
C SER A 85 -12.12 -11.51 5.45
N SER A 86 -12.04 -12.57 6.26
CA SER A 86 -10.98 -12.81 7.23
C SER A 86 -10.04 -13.89 6.70
N ALA A 87 -8.77 -13.53 6.52
CA ALA A 87 -7.75 -14.44 6.02
C ALA A 87 -6.58 -14.53 7.02
N PHE A 88 -5.66 -15.46 6.79
CA PHE A 88 -4.49 -15.59 7.64
C PHE A 88 -3.65 -14.30 7.59
N GLY A 89 -3.58 -13.61 8.72
CA GLY A 89 -2.78 -12.41 8.86
C GLY A 89 -3.42 -11.09 8.41
N PHE A 90 -4.67 -11.06 7.94
CA PHE A 90 -5.35 -9.82 7.54
C PHE A 90 -6.87 -9.92 7.44
N SER A 91 -7.54 -8.78 7.60
CA SER A 91 -8.97 -8.55 7.38
C SER A 91 -9.17 -7.60 6.18
N MET A 92 -10.17 -7.88 5.35
CA MET A 92 -10.58 -7.02 4.25
C MET A 92 -12.10 -6.82 4.29
N ILE A 93 -12.53 -5.57 4.41
CA ILE A 93 -13.94 -5.17 4.53
C ILE A 93 -14.29 -4.23 3.37
N TYR A 94 -15.39 -4.53 2.69
CA TYR A 94 -15.99 -3.72 1.63
C TYR A 94 -17.27 -3.10 2.17
N VAL A 95 -17.26 -1.78 2.34
CA VAL A 95 -18.44 -1.00 2.74
C VAL A 95 -19.10 -0.49 1.47
N ILE A 96 -20.24 -1.07 1.10
CA ILE A 96 -20.96 -0.76 -0.12
C ILE A 96 -22.06 0.24 0.20
N PHE A 97 -22.01 1.39 -0.46
CA PHE A 97 -22.96 2.48 -0.31
C PHE A 97 -24.09 2.38 -1.35
N GLU A 98 -25.13 3.18 -1.14
CA GLU A 98 -26.15 3.45 -2.17
C GLU A 98 -25.51 4.15 -3.39
N ASP A 99 -25.98 3.85 -4.60
CA ASP A 99 -25.36 4.31 -5.86
C ASP A 99 -25.23 5.84 -5.97
N LYS A 100 -26.11 6.60 -5.30
CA LYS A 100 -26.13 8.07 -5.31
C LYS A 100 -25.27 8.72 -4.22
N ALA A 101 -24.65 7.94 -3.34
CA ALA A 101 -23.77 8.48 -2.32
C ALA A 101 -22.52 9.10 -2.97
N ASP A 102 -22.05 10.23 -2.46
CA ASP A 102 -20.77 10.77 -2.92
C ASP A 102 -19.63 9.92 -2.33
N ILE A 103 -18.71 9.44 -3.18
CA ILE A 103 -17.64 8.53 -2.77
C ILE A 103 -16.69 9.19 -1.75
N TYR A 104 -16.37 10.47 -1.93
CA TYR A 104 -15.46 11.19 -1.02
C TYR A 104 -16.10 11.47 0.34
N TRP A 105 -17.40 11.75 0.36
CA TRP A 105 -18.20 11.78 1.58
C TRP A 105 -18.22 10.42 2.27
N ALA A 106 -18.46 9.33 1.52
CA ALA A 106 -18.48 7.97 2.04
C ALA A 106 -17.12 7.61 2.67
N ARG A 107 -16.01 7.87 1.97
CA ARG A 107 -14.63 7.68 2.48
C ARG A 107 -14.39 8.47 3.77
N THR A 108 -14.87 9.71 3.84
CA THR A 108 -14.74 10.56 5.05
C THR A 108 -15.56 10.01 6.22
N ARG A 109 -16.79 9.54 5.97
CA ARG A 109 -17.65 8.90 6.99
C ARG A 109 -17.01 7.61 7.53
N VAL A 110 -16.42 6.81 6.64
CA VAL A 110 -15.67 5.59 7.03
C VAL A 110 -14.48 5.96 7.90
N LEU A 111 -13.65 6.95 7.51
CA LEU A 111 -12.50 7.39 8.31
C LEU A 111 -12.90 7.84 9.72
N GLU A 112 -13.98 8.62 9.84
CA GLU A 112 -14.50 9.05 11.13
C GLU A 112 -14.87 7.86 12.02
N ARG A 113 -15.56 6.86 11.44
CA ARG A 113 -15.95 5.64 12.17
C ARG A 113 -14.76 4.76 12.52
N LEU A 114 -13.77 4.64 11.63
CA LEU A 114 -12.55 3.88 11.88
C LEU A 114 -11.74 4.45 13.03
N ASN A 115 -11.69 5.78 13.18
CA ASN A 115 -10.98 6.40 14.31
C ASN A 115 -11.59 5.99 15.67
N TYR A 116 -12.93 5.90 15.75
CA TYR A 116 -13.60 5.37 16.94
C TYR A 116 -13.38 3.87 17.12
N ALA A 117 -13.59 3.10 16.05
CA ALA A 117 -13.52 1.63 16.10
C ALA A 117 -12.09 1.10 16.32
N ALA A 118 -11.05 1.88 16.00
CA ALA A 118 -9.66 1.52 16.28
C ALA A 118 -9.37 1.29 17.76
N SER A 119 -10.13 1.92 18.67
CA SER A 119 -10.02 1.70 20.12
C SER A 119 -10.50 0.31 20.57
N LEU A 120 -11.28 -0.38 19.75
CA LEU A 120 -11.81 -1.72 20.01
C LEU A 120 -10.87 -2.83 19.52
N LEU A 121 -9.80 -2.47 18.80
CA LEU A 121 -8.89 -3.42 18.19
C LEU A 121 -7.72 -3.78 19.12
N PRO A 122 -7.08 -4.94 18.90
CA PRO A 122 -5.88 -5.31 19.63
C PRO A 122 -4.76 -4.26 19.50
N PRO A 123 -3.85 -4.17 20.49
CA PRO A 123 -2.71 -3.27 20.42
C PRO A 123 -1.89 -3.48 19.14
N ASN A 124 -1.50 -2.37 18.51
CA ASN A 124 -0.73 -2.33 17.25
C ASN A 124 -1.48 -2.78 15.98
N VAL A 125 -2.78 -3.07 16.05
CA VAL A 125 -3.60 -3.28 14.86
C VAL A 125 -4.19 -1.94 14.41
N ARG A 126 -3.95 -1.56 13.15
CA ARG A 126 -4.42 -0.28 12.59
C ARG A 126 -5.17 -0.52 11.28
N PRO A 127 -6.48 -0.23 11.23
CA PRO A 127 -7.23 -0.30 9.99
C PRO A 127 -6.83 0.86 9.08
N THR A 128 -6.71 0.60 7.79
CA THR A 128 -6.39 1.57 6.75
C THR A 128 -7.48 1.59 5.70
N LEU A 129 -7.68 2.74 5.07
CA LEU A 129 -8.49 2.81 3.85
C LEU A 129 -7.70 2.19 2.68
N GLY A 130 -8.42 1.46 1.83
CA GLY A 130 -7.92 1.07 0.52
C GLY A 130 -7.81 2.25 -0.46
N PRO A 131 -7.25 1.99 -1.66
CA PRO A 131 -7.08 3.00 -2.69
C PRO A 131 -8.41 3.62 -3.13
N ASP A 132 -8.32 4.72 -3.87
CA ASP A 132 -9.46 5.34 -4.56
C ASP A 132 -9.70 4.67 -5.91
N GLY A 133 -9.92 3.35 -5.88
CA GLY A 133 -10.10 2.51 -7.06
C GLY A 133 -10.82 1.21 -6.72
N THR A 134 -11.39 0.56 -7.74
CA THR A 134 -12.10 -0.72 -7.61
C THR A 134 -11.39 -1.81 -8.42
N GLY A 135 -11.85 -3.07 -8.34
CA GLY A 135 -11.26 -4.17 -9.11
C GLY A 135 -11.35 -4.02 -10.64
N VAL A 136 -12.24 -3.14 -11.16
CA VAL A 136 -12.27 -2.75 -12.58
C VAL A 136 -11.31 -1.60 -12.90
N GLY A 137 -10.77 -0.92 -11.88
CA GLY A 137 -9.80 0.15 -12.04
C GLY A 137 -8.42 -0.32 -12.49
N HIS A 138 -8.20 -1.61 -12.69
CA HIS A 138 -6.92 -2.11 -13.19
C HIS A 138 -6.73 -1.74 -14.67
N VAL A 139 -6.05 -0.62 -14.94
CA VAL A 139 -5.89 -0.08 -16.30
C VAL A 139 -4.66 -0.61 -17.02
N PHE A 140 -3.54 -0.80 -16.31
CA PHE A 140 -2.29 -1.18 -16.94
C PHE A 140 -1.49 -2.17 -16.10
N TRP A 141 -1.20 -3.34 -16.69
CA TRP A 141 -0.39 -4.40 -16.09
C TRP A 141 0.93 -4.47 -16.84
N TYR A 142 2.02 -4.59 -16.08
CA TYR A 142 3.35 -4.72 -16.66
C TYR A 142 4.22 -5.67 -15.85
N THR A 143 5.25 -6.18 -16.50
CA THR A 143 6.35 -6.94 -15.90
C THR A 143 7.65 -6.15 -16.04
N LEU A 144 8.57 -6.37 -15.10
CA LEU A 144 9.93 -5.85 -15.16
C LEU A 144 10.88 -6.99 -15.54
N GLU A 145 11.62 -6.77 -16.61
CA GLU A 145 12.64 -7.70 -17.10
C GLU A 145 14.02 -7.02 -17.13
N GLY A 146 15.05 -7.76 -16.75
CA GLY A 146 16.42 -7.26 -16.75
C GLY A 146 17.44 -8.38 -16.80
N LYS A 147 18.29 -8.39 -17.83
CA LYS A 147 19.40 -9.37 -17.93
C LYS A 147 20.37 -9.17 -16.77
N GLY A 148 20.63 -10.23 -16.02
CA GLY A 148 21.53 -10.22 -14.87
C GLY A 148 20.89 -9.73 -13.55
N TYR A 149 19.60 -9.40 -13.55
CA TYR A 149 18.86 -9.06 -12.33
C TYR A 149 18.09 -10.28 -11.81
N ASN A 150 18.09 -10.47 -10.50
CA ASN A 150 17.25 -11.47 -9.85
C ASN A 150 15.88 -10.87 -9.44
N LEU A 151 14.94 -11.74 -9.07
CA LEU A 151 13.58 -11.36 -8.67
C LEU A 151 13.52 -10.39 -7.48
N GLU A 152 14.47 -10.50 -6.55
CA GLU A 152 14.55 -9.61 -5.39
C GLU A 152 15.00 -8.20 -5.78
N GLN A 153 15.99 -8.09 -6.67
CA GLN A 153 16.45 -6.81 -7.21
C GLN A 153 15.38 -6.15 -8.09
N LEU A 154 14.68 -6.92 -8.93
CA LEU A 154 13.56 -6.42 -9.72
C LEU A 154 12.41 -5.95 -8.83
N ARG A 155 12.09 -6.69 -7.76
CA ARG A 155 11.10 -6.28 -6.77
C ARG A 155 11.51 -5.01 -6.01
N THR A 156 12.79 -4.89 -5.67
CA THR A 156 13.34 -3.67 -5.07
C THR A 156 13.21 -2.48 -6.02
N LEU A 157 13.52 -2.67 -7.31
CA LEU A 157 13.38 -1.63 -8.33
C LEU A 157 11.90 -1.22 -8.50
N GLN A 158 11.00 -2.20 -8.52
CA GLN A 158 9.56 -1.95 -8.57
C GLN A 158 9.09 -1.10 -7.38
N ASP A 159 9.37 -1.54 -6.15
CA ASP A 159 8.82 -0.92 -4.93
C ASP A 159 9.41 0.45 -4.63
N TRP A 160 10.68 0.67 -4.98
CA TRP A 160 11.45 1.86 -4.59
C TRP A 160 11.75 2.83 -5.72
N PHE A 161 11.47 2.48 -6.97
CA PHE A 161 11.66 3.38 -8.11
C PHE A 161 10.42 3.46 -9.00
N VAL A 162 10.06 2.37 -9.68
CA VAL A 162 9.00 2.37 -10.72
C VAL A 162 7.66 2.78 -10.15
N ARG A 163 7.26 2.19 -9.02
CA ARG A 163 6.00 2.49 -8.32
C ARG A 163 5.84 3.99 -8.03
N TYR A 164 6.89 4.64 -7.56
CA TYR A 164 6.82 6.07 -7.24
C TYR A 164 6.69 6.94 -8.48
N GLN A 165 7.38 6.60 -9.57
CA GLN A 165 7.24 7.35 -10.83
C GLN A 165 5.80 7.25 -11.38
N LEU A 166 5.23 6.04 -11.39
CA LEU A 166 3.88 5.81 -11.90
C LEU A 166 2.79 6.42 -11.01
N ASN A 167 2.96 6.42 -9.68
CA ASN A 167 2.05 7.08 -8.75
C ASN A 167 1.95 8.61 -8.96
N THR A 168 2.91 9.24 -9.64
CA THR A 168 2.82 10.69 -9.95
C THR A 168 1.95 11.01 -11.15
N VAL A 169 1.53 10.01 -11.92
CA VAL A 169 0.74 10.21 -13.13
C VAL A 169 -0.69 10.64 -12.74
N PRO A 170 -1.21 11.76 -13.26
CA PRO A 170 -2.58 12.19 -12.95
C PRO A 170 -3.61 11.11 -13.32
N GLY A 171 -4.52 10.82 -12.39
CA GLY A 171 -5.55 9.79 -12.55
C GLY A 171 -5.18 8.42 -12.01
N VAL A 172 -3.92 8.19 -11.61
CA VAL A 172 -3.50 6.96 -10.92
C VAL A 172 -3.80 7.08 -9.43
N ALA A 173 -4.57 6.13 -8.91
CA ALA A 173 -4.89 6.01 -7.49
C ALA A 173 -3.86 5.16 -6.74
N GLU A 174 -3.37 4.08 -7.35
CA GLU A 174 -2.37 3.19 -6.77
C GLU A 174 -1.56 2.44 -7.83
N VAL A 175 -0.29 2.15 -7.52
CA VAL A 175 0.52 1.19 -8.27
C VAL A 175 0.88 0.04 -7.35
N ALA A 176 0.16 -1.07 -7.49
CA ALA A 176 0.29 -2.26 -6.67
C ALA A 176 1.36 -3.20 -7.23
N SER A 177 2.38 -3.52 -6.41
CA SER A 177 3.45 -4.45 -6.81
C SER A 177 3.02 -5.90 -6.65
N ILE A 178 3.36 -6.74 -7.63
CA ILE A 178 3.03 -8.17 -7.64
C ILE A 178 4.24 -9.03 -8.04
N GLY A 179 4.36 -10.21 -7.45
CA GLY A 179 5.47 -11.13 -7.70
C GLY A 179 6.79 -10.72 -7.03
N GLY A 180 7.84 -11.50 -7.30
CA GLY A 180 9.18 -11.31 -6.74
C GLY A 180 9.33 -11.56 -5.24
N TYR A 181 10.50 -11.20 -4.72
CA TYR A 181 10.85 -11.33 -3.30
C TYR A 181 11.12 -9.96 -2.68
N VAL A 182 10.46 -9.65 -1.57
CA VAL A 182 10.83 -8.48 -0.76
C VAL A 182 12.08 -8.86 0.02
N ARG A 183 13.15 -8.08 -0.15
CA ARG A 183 14.42 -8.28 0.55
C ARG A 183 14.20 -8.23 2.06
N GLU A 184 14.62 -9.28 2.76
CA GLU A 184 14.50 -9.43 4.21
C GLU A 184 15.84 -9.88 4.80
N TYR A 185 16.23 -9.27 5.93
CA TYR A 185 17.35 -9.75 6.73
C TYR A 185 16.84 -10.83 7.68
N GLN A 186 17.33 -12.05 7.53
CA GLN A 186 16.88 -13.21 8.29
C GLN A 186 17.97 -13.61 9.30
N ILE A 187 17.57 -13.74 10.56
CA ILE A 187 18.43 -14.20 11.66
C ILE A 187 17.96 -15.61 12.04
N ASP A 188 18.66 -16.62 11.55
CA ASP A 188 18.37 -18.02 11.80
C ASP A 188 19.12 -18.47 13.04
N LEU A 189 18.41 -18.58 14.17
CA LEU A 189 18.99 -18.94 15.46
C LEU A 189 19.11 -20.45 15.63
N ASP A 190 20.25 -20.91 16.15
CA ASP A 190 20.48 -22.30 16.51
C ASP A 190 20.04 -22.55 17.97
N PRO A 191 19.00 -23.37 18.21
CA PRO A 191 18.51 -23.64 19.56
C PRO A 191 19.59 -24.23 20.49
N ASN A 192 20.53 -25.01 19.96
CA ASN A 192 21.60 -25.60 20.77
C ASN A 192 22.61 -24.56 21.24
N ARG A 193 22.92 -23.57 20.38
CA ARG A 193 23.80 -22.46 20.73
C ARG A 193 23.14 -21.54 21.75
N LEU A 194 21.88 -21.19 21.54
CA LEU A 194 21.09 -20.43 22.52
C LEU A 194 21.12 -21.09 23.90
N PHE A 195 20.91 -22.41 23.96
CA PHE A 195 21.00 -23.18 25.20
C PHE A 195 22.41 -23.15 25.80
N ALA A 196 23.45 -23.38 25.00
CA ALA A 196 24.85 -23.39 25.47
C ALA A 196 25.30 -22.05 26.06
N TYR A 197 24.86 -20.93 25.48
CA TYR A 197 25.14 -19.59 25.98
C TYR A 197 24.14 -19.12 27.06
N ASN A 198 23.12 -19.93 27.38
CA ASN A 198 22.01 -19.57 28.28
C ASN A 198 21.32 -18.24 27.88
N ILE A 199 21.09 -18.05 26.58
CA ILE A 199 20.44 -16.88 26.00
C ILE A 199 19.06 -17.27 25.48
N LYS A 200 18.03 -16.52 25.87
CA LYS A 200 16.66 -16.70 25.39
C LYS A 200 16.45 -15.99 24.05
N VAL A 201 15.52 -16.50 23.24
CA VAL A 201 15.13 -15.87 21.96
C VAL A 201 14.68 -14.41 22.18
N ASP A 202 13.91 -14.15 23.23
CA ASP A 202 13.44 -12.79 23.55
C ASP A 202 14.59 -11.79 23.76
N GLN A 203 15.71 -12.24 24.36
CA GLN A 203 16.88 -11.39 24.56
C GLN A 203 17.54 -11.02 23.23
N VAL A 204 17.58 -11.96 22.27
CA VAL A 204 18.05 -11.67 20.91
C VAL A 204 17.13 -10.66 20.23
N MET A 205 15.82 -10.86 20.32
CA MET A 205 14.83 -9.95 19.75
C MET A 205 14.95 -8.53 20.31
N GLU A 206 15.10 -8.39 21.63
CA GLU A 206 15.32 -7.11 22.30
C GLU A 206 16.65 -6.47 21.89
N ALA A 207 17.72 -7.27 21.79
CA ALA A 207 19.03 -6.79 21.34
C ALA A 207 18.98 -6.24 19.91
N VAL A 208 18.29 -6.92 19.01
CA VAL A 208 18.11 -6.43 17.62
C VAL A 208 17.27 -5.15 17.60
N LYS A 209 16.16 -5.10 18.35
CA LYS A 209 15.30 -3.91 18.42
C LYS A 209 16.01 -2.66 18.94
N ARG A 210 16.90 -2.79 19.93
CA ARG A 210 17.65 -1.65 20.50
C ARG A 210 18.82 -1.18 19.61
N SER A 211 19.30 -2.03 18.70
CA SER A 211 20.51 -1.81 17.92
C SER A 211 20.28 -1.23 16.53
N ASN A 212 19.07 -0.76 16.21
CA ASN A 212 18.74 -0.18 14.91
C ASN A 212 18.15 1.23 15.02
N ASN A 213 18.85 2.14 15.70
CA ASN A 213 18.40 3.52 15.90
C ASN A 213 19.57 4.51 15.77
N ASP A 214 19.35 5.58 15.02
CA ASP A 214 20.20 6.78 15.08
C ASP A 214 19.76 7.67 16.25
N VAL A 215 20.73 8.34 16.88
CA VAL A 215 20.48 9.25 18.01
C VAL A 215 21.04 10.64 17.74
N GLY A 216 20.30 11.68 18.12
CA GLY A 216 20.74 13.07 18.04
C GLY A 216 21.39 13.54 19.33
N GLY A 217 22.58 14.15 19.24
CA GLY A 217 23.32 14.71 20.37
C GLY A 217 23.22 16.23 20.50
N ARG A 218 22.24 16.86 19.83
CA ARG A 218 22.04 18.31 19.73
C ARG A 218 23.22 19.01 19.02
N LEU A 219 23.54 20.23 19.45
CA LEU A 219 24.50 21.15 18.84
C LEU A 219 25.66 21.36 19.79
N LEU A 220 26.86 21.41 19.22
CA LEU A 220 28.07 21.88 19.87
C LEU A 220 28.51 23.17 19.19
N GLU A 221 28.52 24.27 19.93
CA GLU A 221 29.03 25.55 19.44
C GLU A 221 30.54 25.61 19.67
N GLN A 222 31.31 25.83 18.60
CA GLN A 222 32.75 25.98 18.66
C GLN A 222 33.23 26.98 17.61
N ALA A 223 33.95 28.01 18.04
CA ALA A 223 34.51 29.06 17.18
C ALA A 223 33.45 29.72 16.26
N ASP A 224 32.35 30.19 16.85
CA ASP A 224 31.21 30.82 16.15
C ASP A 224 30.57 29.94 15.05
N ALA A 225 30.76 28.61 15.13
CA ALA A 225 30.13 27.62 14.27
C ALA A 225 29.37 26.57 15.09
N GLU A 226 28.20 26.16 14.60
CA GLU A 226 27.40 25.08 15.19
C GLU A 226 27.69 23.74 14.52
N TYR A 227 28.10 22.75 15.32
CA TYR A 227 28.32 21.38 14.90
C TYR A 227 27.18 20.48 15.38
N LEU A 228 26.52 19.80 14.45
CA LEU A 228 25.48 18.82 14.79
C LEU A 228 26.12 17.51 15.24
N ILE A 229 25.82 17.08 16.46
CA ILE A 229 26.26 15.77 16.97
C ILE A 229 25.23 14.71 16.55
N ARG A 230 25.68 13.68 15.84
CA ARG A 230 24.85 12.53 15.42
C ARG A 230 25.52 11.20 15.75
N GLY A 231 24.82 10.35 16.49
CA GLY A 231 25.14 8.93 16.64
C GLY A 231 24.57 8.13 15.48
N LYS A 232 25.43 7.37 14.80
CA LYS A 232 25.06 6.47 13.70
C LYS A 232 24.85 5.06 14.26
N GLY A 233 23.62 4.56 14.21
CA GLY A 233 23.25 3.24 14.72
C GLY A 233 22.33 2.45 13.78
N TYR A 234 22.04 2.93 12.58
CA TYR A 234 21.32 2.14 11.57
C TYR A 234 22.12 0.95 11.04
N ILE A 235 21.45 -0.19 10.95
CA ILE A 235 21.91 -1.41 10.30
C ILE A 235 21.88 -1.22 8.78
N LYS A 236 22.98 -1.54 8.09
CA LYS A 236 23.09 -1.40 6.63
C LYS A 236 23.49 -2.69 5.93
N SER A 237 24.04 -3.64 6.67
CA SER A 237 24.58 -4.89 6.16
C SER A 237 24.26 -6.07 7.08
N THR A 238 24.39 -7.28 6.55
CA THR A 238 24.28 -8.51 7.35
C THR A 238 25.35 -8.54 8.44
N LYS A 239 26.53 -7.99 8.18
CA LYS A 239 27.62 -7.88 9.16
C LYS A 239 27.23 -7.04 10.37
N ASP A 240 26.50 -5.93 10.16
CA ASP A 240 26.05 -5.09 11.27
C ASP A 240 25.10 -5.86 12.21
N LEU A 241 24.26 -6.75 11.67
CA LEU A 241 23.40 -7.65 12.44
C LEU A 241 24.20 -8.73 13.16
N GLU A 242 25.18 -9.33 12.48
CA GLU A 242 26.06 -10.36 13.05
C GLU A 242 26.83 -9.85 14.27
N ASP A 243 27.25 -8.58 14.25
CA ASP A 243 28.02 -7.91 15.29
C ASP A 243 27.15 -7.29 16.41
N ILE A 244 25.83 -7.54 16.42
CA ILE A 244 24.97 -7.12 17.53
C ILE A 244 25.30 -7.93 18.79
N VAL A 245 25.60 -7.21 19.88
CA VAL A 245 25.84 -7.81 21.20
C VAL A 245 24.50 -8.12 21.88
N VAL A 246 24.28 -9.40 22.16
CA VAL A 246 23.07 -9.88 22.85
C VAL A 246 23.28 -9.93 24.36
N GLY A 247 24.45 -10.40 24.80
CA GLY A 247 24.80 -10.51 26.21
C GLY A 247 26.30 -10.68 26.41
N ALA A 248 26.69 -11.15 27.59
CA ALA A 248 28.06 -11.51 27.91
C ALA A 248 28.08 -12.88 28.60
N ASP A 249 29.16 -13.63 28.39
CA ASP A 249 29.40 -14.86 29.13
C ASP A 249 29.77 -14.58 30.60
N MET A 250 29.92 -15.65 31.40
CA MET A 250 30.29 -15.54 32.83
C MET A 250 31.66 -14.87 33.07
N ARG A 251 32.48 -14.70 32.03
CA ARG A 251 33.83 -14.11 32.07
C ARG A 251 33.85 -12.68 31.51
N GLY A 252 32.71 -12.14 31.08
CA GLY A 252 32.58 -10.81 30.48
C GLY A 252 32.85 -10.74 28.99
N THR A 253 33.01 -11.88 28.30
CA THR A 253 33.18 -11.93 26.84
C THR A 253 31.84 -11.65 26.17
N PRO A 254 31.74 -10.66 25.25
CA PRO A 254 30.49 -10.36 24.57
C PRO A 254 30.06 -11.52 23.67
N VAL A 255 28.77 -11.84 23.71
CA VAL A 255 28.12 -12.83 22.85
C VAL A 255 27.34 -12.10 21.77
N TYR A 256 27.72 -12.34 20.52
CA TYR A 256 27.15 -11.71 19.34
C TYR A 256 26.07 -12.57 18.68
N VAL A 257 25.24 -11.99 17.82
CA VAL A 257 24.24 -12.74 17.03
C VAL A 257 24.91 -13.84 16.20
N LYS A 258 26.07 -13.58 15.58
CA LYS A 258 26.85 -14.61 14.85
C LYS A 258 27.30 -15.81 15.71
N ASN A 259 27.35 -15.65 17.03
CA ASN A 259 27.65 -16.76 17.94
C ASN A 259 26.41 -17.62 18.21
N LEU A 260 25.22 -17.10 17.98
CA LEU A 260 23.93 -17.75 18.31
C LEU A 260 23.23 -18.33 17.08
N GLY A 261 23.63 -17.92 15.87
CA GLY A 261 23.00 -18.35 14.62
C GLY A 261 23.73 -17.83 13.38
N SER A 262 23.03 -17.84 12.26
CA SER A 262 23.48 -17.24 10.99
C SER A 262 22.59 -16.06 10.62
N VAL A 263 23.20 -15.05 10.00
CA VAL A 263 22.46 -13.95 9.39
C VAL A 263 22.61 -14.06 7.88
N GLN A 264 21.48 -14.04 7.18
CA GLN A 264 21.47 -14.09 5.72
C GLN A 264 20.48 -13.10 5.14
N LEU A 265 20.70 -12.77 3.87
CA LEU A 265 19.74 -12.01 3.08
C LEU A 265 18.81 -13.02 2.40
N GLY A 266 17.52 -12.91 2.67
CA GLY A 266 16.48 -13.78 2.12
C GLY A 266 15.32 -12.99 1.54
N GLY A 267 14.33 -13.73 1.02
CA GLY A 267 13.05 -13.17 0.63
C GLY A 267 12.02 -13.34 1.73
N ALA A 268 11.25 -12.28 2.01
CA ALA A 268 10.09 -12.38 2.89
C ALA A 268 9.06 -13.38 2.37
N ILE A 269 8.19 -13.86 3.27
CA ILE A 269 7.08 -14.76 2.92
C ILE A 269 6.21 -14.13 1.82
N ARG A 270 6.05 -14.85 0.71
CA ARG A 270 5.25 -14.40 -0.43
C ARG A 270 3.77 -14.65 -0.19
N ARG A 271 2.95 -13.63 -0.43
CA ARG A 271 1.48 -13.73 -0.44
C ARG A 271 0.89 -13.88 -1.85
N GLY A 272 1.71 -13.68 -2.88
CA GLY A 272 1.32 -13.81 -4.28
C GLY A 272 2.54 -14.13 -5.15
N LEU A 273 2.27 -14.78 -6.28
CA LEU A 273 3.26 -15.15 -7.28
C LEU A 273 2.75 -14.64 -8.62
N LEU A 274 3.68 -14.18 -9.47
CA LEU A 274 3.41 -13.81 -10.85
C LEU A 274 4.31 -14.65 -11.74
N ASP A 275 3.72 -15.23 -12.78
CA ASP A 275 4.44 -15.96 -13.83
C ASP A 275 4.10 -15.30 -15.16
N MET A 276 5.08 -15.23 -16.05
CA MET A 276 4.91 -14.66 -17.38
C MET A 276 5.09 -15.74 -18.44
N ASN A 277 4.02 -15.98 -19.21
CA ASN A 277 3.98 -16.91 -20.35
C ASN A 277 4.37 -18.37 -20.05
N GLY A 278 4.44 -18.79 -18.78
CA GLY A 278 4.94 -20.12 -18.41
C GLY A 278 6.46 -20.27 -18.52
N GLU A 279 7.19 -19.18 -18.77
CA GLU A 279 8.65 -19.17 -18.90
C GLU A 279 9.35 -18.94 -17.56
N GLY A 280 8.61 -18.56 -16.53
CA GLY A 280 9.08 -18.44 -15.16
C GLY A 280 8.45 -17.31 -14.38
N GLU A 281 8.85 -17.24 -13.10
CA GLU A 281 8.39 -16.18 -12.20
C GLU A 281 8.85 -14.81 -12.68
N ALA A 282 7.96 -13.83 -12.54
CA ALA A 282 8.18 -12.44 -12.90
C ALA A 282 7.88 -11.50 -11.73
N VAL A 283 8.32 -10.26 -11.87
CA VAL A 283 7.95 -9.14 -11.01
C VAL A 283 7.21 -8.14 -11.86
N GLY A 284 6.13 -7.58 -11.34
CA GLY A 284 5.33 -6.62 -12.07
C GLY A 284 4.62 -5.62 -11.18
N GLY A 285 3.83 -4.78 -11.83
CA GLY A 285 2.94 -3.85 -11.18
C GLY A 285 1.60 -3.76 -11.89
N ILE A 286 0.59 -3.40 -11.13
CA ILE A 286 -0.76 -3.10 -11.59
C ILE A 286 -1.01 -1.63 -11.30
N VAL A 287 -1.27 -0.84 -12.33
CA VAL A 287 -1.68 0.56 -12.22
C VAL A 287 -3.20 0.59 -12.11
N VAL A 288 -3.67 1.19 -11.02
CA VAL A 288 -5.07 1.42 -10.66
C VAL A 288 -5.38 2.91 -10.70
#